data_AF-A0A1W2E7S9-F1
#
_entry.id   AF-A0A1W2E7S9-F1
#
_cell.length_a   1.000
_cell.length_b   1.000
_cell.length_c   1.000
_cell.angle_alpha   90.00
_cell.angle_beta   90.00
_cell.angle_gamma   90.00
#
_symmetry.space_group_name_H-M   'P 1'
#
loop_
_entity.id
_entity.type
_entity.pdbx_description
1 polymer ?
#
loop_
_entity_poly.entity_id
_entity_poly.type
_entity_poly.pdbx_seq_one_letter_code
_entity_poly.pdbx_strand_id
1 'polypeptide(L)' 'MPKLFDDARSYVLGDIDLELIGDRAKLAQWRHKGVGPAFYRLGRKIIYRGADLNAWAEANRVDPDA' A
#
# COMPACT_ATOMS: atom_id res chain seq x y z
N MET A 1 -12.56 -1.97 -12.34
CA MET A 1 -12.98 -2.24 -10.94
C MET A 1 -12.76 -0.98 -10.12
N PRO A 2 -13.56 -0.72 -9.08
CA PRO A 2 -13.35 0.46 -8.24
C PRO A 2 -11.96 0.41 -7.60
N LYS A 3 -11.23 1.52 -7.65
CA LYS A 3 -9.92 1.64 -7.03
C LYS A 3 -10.06 1.88 -5.53
N LEU A 4 -9.18 1.29 -4.74
CA LEU A 4 -9.17 1.48 -3.29
C LEU A 4 -8.47 2.80 -2.91
N PHE A 5 -7.53 3.25 -3.74
CA PHE A 5 -6.75 4.48 -3.56
C PHE A 5 -6.85 5.40 -4.78
N ASP A 6 -6.59 6.69 -4.59
CA ASP A 6 -6.45 7.64 -5.70
C ASP A 6 -5.08 7.47 -6.35
N ASP A 7 -5.06 7.08 -7.62
CA ASP A 7 -3.86 6.83 -8.40
C ASP A 7 -2.86 8.00 -8.44
N ALA A 8 -3.38 9.24 -8.48
CA ALA A 8 -2.56 10.43 -8.59
C ALA A 8 -2.00 10.88 -7.23
N ARG A 9 -2.52 10.34 -6.13
CA ARG A 9 -2.13 10.71 -4.77
C ARG A 9 -0.93 9.88 -4.29
N SER A 10 -0.08 10.55 -3.51
CA SER A 10 0.96 9.93 -2.70
C SER A 10 0.53 9.93 -1.24
N TYR A 11 0.77 8.81 -0.57
CA TYR A 11 0.38 8.54 0.80
C TYR A 11 1.61 8.37 1.69
N VAL A 12 1.57 8.92 2.90
CA VAL A 12 2.64 8.84 3.89
C VAL A 12 2.19 8.06 5.12
N LEU A 13 3.15 7.56 5.91
CA LEU A 13 2.84 6.80 7.12
C LEU A 13 2.01 7.62 8.12
N GLY A 14 0.77 7.20 8.36
CA GLY A 14 -0.20 7.90 9.21
C GLY A 14 -1.37 8.52 8.46
N ASP A 15 -1.35 8.51 7.12
CA ASP A 15 -2.56 8.75 6.36
C ASP A 15 -3.58 7.67 6.69
N ILE A 16 -4.79 8.09 7.06
CA ILE A 16 -5.87 7.19 7.48
C ILE A 16 -6.25 6.19 6.37
N ASP A 17 -6.06 6.59 5.11
CA ASP A 17 -6.27 5.73 3.95
C ASP A 17 -5.42 4.44 4.01
N LEU A 18 -4.21 4.51 4.57
CA LEU A 18 -3.32 3.35 4.69
C LEU A 18 -3.77 2.34 5.74
N GLU A 19 -4.64 2.73 6.69
CA GLU A 19 -5.18 1.81 7.69
C GLU A 19 -5.97 0.67 7.05
N LEU A 20 -6.48 0.86 5.83
CA LEU A 20 -7.15 -0.17 5.04
C LEU A 20 -6.28 -1.41 4.80
N ILE A 21 -4.96 -1.24 4.64
CA ILE A 21 -4.03 -2.35 4.35
C ILE A 21 -3.21 -2.76 5.58
N GLY A 22 -3.09 -1.89 6.58
CA GLY A 22 -2.48 -2.21 7.85
C GLY A 22 -2.05 -0.99 8.65
N ASP A 23 -1.90 -1.18 9.95
CA ASP A 23 -1.34 -0.16 10.83
C ASP A 23 0.15 0.12 10.53
N ARG A 24 0.69 1.15 11.18
CA ARG A 24 2.09 1.55 11.02
C ARG A 24 3.09 0.42 11.32
N ALA A 25 2.81 -0.43 12.31
CA ALA A 25 3.70 -1.50 12.74
C ALA A 25 3.71 -2.65 11.71
N LYS A 26 2.53 -3.04 11.22
CA LYS A 26 2.36 -4.03 10.16
C LYS A 26 3.05 -3.58 8.87
N LEU A 27 2.85 -2.33 8.46
CA LEU A 27 3.53 -1.78 7.29
C LEU A 27 5.06 -1.73 7.46
N ALA A 28 5.56 -1.44 8.67
CA ALA A 28 6.99 -1.52 8.96
C ALA A 28 7.53 -2.95 8.87
N GLN A 29 6.78 -3.92 9.39
CA GLN A 29 7.14 -5.33 9.29
C GLN A 29 7.18 -5.80 7.82
N TRP A 30 6.19 -5.40 7.02
CA TRP A 30 6.13 -5.71 5.60
C TRP A 30 7.36 -5.20 4.84
N ARG A 31 7.72 -3.92 5.04
CA ARG A 31 8.93 -3.36 4.43
C ARG A 31 10.20 -4.08 4.87
N HIS A 32 10.30 -4.47 6.15
CA HIS A 32 11.44 -5.24 6.64
C HIS A 32 11.54 -6.63 6.00
N LYS A 33 10.40 -7.28 5.79
CA LYS A 33 10.30 -8.61 5.14
C LYS A 33 10.34 -8.55 3.61
N GLY A 34 10.36 -7.35 3.00
CA GLY A 34 10.31 -7.19 1.55
C GLY A 34 8.97 -7.58 0.92
N VAL A 35 7.87 -7.49 1.67
CA VAL A 35 6.52 -7.81 1.21
C VAL A 35 5.62 -6.57 1.21
N GLY A 36 4.46 -6.66 0.56
CA GLY A 36 3.46 -5.59 0.51
C GLY A 36 3.57 -4.70 -0.74
N PRO A 37 2.86 -3.56 -0.75
CA PRO A 37 2.88 -2.63 -1.87
C PRO A 37 4.25 -1.99 -2.08
N ALA A 38 4.54 -1.60 -3.32
CA ALA A 38 5.75 -0.85 -3.63
C ALA A 38 5.76 0.51 -2.92
N PHE A 39 6.95 0.95 -2.51
CA PHE A 39 7.13 2.20 -1.78
C PHE A 39 8.43 2.89 -2.16
N TYR A 40 8.46 4.21 -2.03
CA TYR A 40 9.68 4.99 -2.07
C TYR A 40 10.24 5.15 -0.67
N ARG A 41 11.57 5.04 -0.55
CA ARG A 41 12.31 5.44 0.65
C ARG A 41 13.15 6.67 0.32
N LEU A 42 12.66 7.84 0.74
CA LEU A 42 13.33 9.13 0.54
C LEU A 42 13.90 9.59 1.89
N GLY A 43 15.12 9.12 2.18
CA GLY A 43 15.72 9.27 3.50
C GLY A 43 14.91 8.53 4.57
N ARG A 44 14.39 9.28 5.56
CA ARG A 44 13.51 8.73 6.61
C ARG A 44 12.03 8.68 6.21
N LYS A 45 11.64 9.27 5.08
CA LYS A 45 10.25 9.29 4.62
C LYS A 45 9.94 8.04 3.80
N ILE A 46 8.81 7.40 4.12
CA ILE A 46 8.23 6.31 3.35
C ILE A 46 6.98 6.85 2.67
N ILE A 47 6.89 6.63 1.36
CA ILE A 47 5.80 7.10 0.52
C ILE A 47 5.26 5.94 -0.30
N TYR A 48 3.94 5.81 -0.36
CA TYR A 48 3.22 4.91 -1.25
C TYR A 48 2.52 5.73 -2.33
N ARG A 49 2.57 5.33 -3.60
CA ARG A 49 1.67 5.94 -4.62
C ARG A 49 0.38 5.15 -4.68
N GLY A 50 -0.75 5.83 -4.86
CA GLY A 50 -2.04 5.17 -5.01
C GLY A 50 -2.06 4.14 -6.13
N ALA A 51 -1.43 4.44 -7.28
CA ALA A 51 -1.33 3.50 -8.38
C ALA A 51 -0.62 2.19 -7.97
N ASP A 52 0.46 2.28 -7.19
CA ASP A 52 1.22 1.11 -6.75
C ASP A 52 0.46 0.33 -5.64
N LEU A 53 -0.30 1.04 -4.79
CA LEU A 53 -1.20 0.43 -3.80
C LEU A 53 -2.34 -0.34 -4.47
N ASN A 54 -2.96 0.25 -5.49
CA ASN A 54 -4.03 -0.39 -6.26
C ASN A 54 -3.49 -1.60 -7.04
N ALA A 55 -2.32 -1.49 -7.67
CA ALA A 55 -1.68 -2.60 -8.36
C ALA A 55 -1.38 -3.77 -7.42
N TRP A 56 -0.88 -3.48 -6.21
CA TRP A 56 -0.67 -4.50 -5.19
C TRP A 56 -1.98 -5.12 -4.72
N ALA A 57 -3.02 -4.32 -4.47
CA ALA A 57 -4.32 -4.81 -4.03
C ALA A 57 -4.94 -5.76 -5.08
N GLU A 58 -4.86 -5.39 -6.36
CA GLU A 58 -5.35 -6.22 -7.45
C GLU A 58 -4.58 -7.55 -7.56
N ALA A 59 -3.25 -7.51 -7.46
CA ALA A 59 -2.41 -8.72 -7.49
C ALA A 59 -2.64 -9.67 -6.29
N ASN A 60 -3.24 -9.18 -5.20
CA ASN A 60 -3.55 -9.97 -4.00
C ASN A 60 -5.06 -10.20 -3.83
N ARG A 61 -5.87 -9.84 -4.82
CA ARG A 61 -7.29 -10.13 -4.81
C ARG A 61 -7.50 -11.63 -4.94
N VAL A 62 -8.24 -12.21 -4.01
CA VAL A 62 -8.74 -13.59 -4.12
C VAL A 62 -10.11 -13.53 -4.75
N ASP A 63 -10.28 -14.23 -5.87
CA ASP A 63 -11.59 -14.48 -6.46
C ASP A 63 -12.05 -15.87 -5.99
N PRO A 64 -13.11 -15.96 -5.16
CA PRO A 64 -13.59 -17.25 -4.65
C PRO A 64 -14.05 -18.22 -5.73
N ASP A 65 -14.38 -17.72 -6.93
CA ASP A 65 -15.04 -18.47 -8.00
C ASP A 65 -14.18 -18.59 -9.28
N ALA A 66 -12.92 -18.14 -9.25
CA ALA A 66 -12.00 -18.17 -10.40
C ALA A 66 -11.36 -19.55 -10.67
#